data_AF-A0A3M6U233-F1
#
_entry.id   AF-A0A3M6U233-F1
#
_cell.length_a   1.000
_cell.length_b   1.000
_cell.length_c   1.000
_cell.angle_alpha   90.00
_cell.angle_beta   90.00
_cell.angle_gamma   90.00
#
_symmetry.space_group_name_H-M   'P 1'
#
loop_
_entity.id
_entity.type
_entity.pdbx_description
1 polymer ?
#
loop_
_entity_poly.entity_id
_entity_poly.type
_entity_poly.pdbx_seq_one_letter_code
_entity_poly.pdbx_strand_id
1 'polypeptide(L)'
;THLSCNRTGTTMDNLTGYIHNVSPVMHFTKTCYFDMLIQTEATKVRGVCFSSSKHLNFERCSKQKSPVKISNFTIKNDSVLMNARVQ
;
A
#
# COMPACT_ATOMS: atom_id res chain seq x y z
N THR A 1 21.10 21.80 14.41
CA THR A 1 21.00 20.55 13.61
C THR A 1 19.74 20.62 12.79
N HIS A 2 19.80 21.19 11.58
CA HIS A 2 18.65 21.24 10.67
C HIS A 2 18.71 20.01 9.76
N LEU A 3 17.93 18.97 10.07
CA LEU A 3 17.66 17.91 9.10
C LEU A 3 16.58 18.43 8.14
N SER A 4 17.05 18.96 7.01
CA SER A 4 16.21 19.22 5.85
C SER A 4 15.82 17.87 5.26
N CYS A 5 14.57 17.46 5.45
CA CYS A 5 14.00 16.29 4.81
C CYS A 5 13.81 16.60 3.32
N ASN A 6 14.86 16.37 2.51
CA ASN A 6 14.76 16.44 1.07
C ASN A 6 13.80 15.34 0.60
N ARG A 7 12.55 15.73 0.34
CA ARG A 7 11.53 14.93 -0.33
C ARG A 7 11.91 14.81 -1.82
N THR A 8 12.97 14.07 -2.09
CA THR A 8 13.29 13.63 -3.45
C THR A 8 12.25 12.59 -3.84
N GLY A 9 11.51 12.86 -4.92
CA GLY A 9 10.65 11.88 -5.58
C GLY A 9 11.50 10.74 -6.11
N THR A 10 11.85 9.79 -5.24
CA THR A 10 12.40 8.51 -5.66
C THR A 10 11.24 7.77 -6.31
N THR A 11 11.33 7.53 -7.61
CA THR A 11 10.55 6.48 -8.28
C THR A 11 10.92 5.16 -7.62
N MET A 12 10.31 4.86 -6.48
CA MET A 12 10.34 3.51 -5.93
C MET A 12 9.48 2.68 -6.85
N ASP A 13 10.11 2.07 -7.85
CA ASP A 13 9.42 1.21 -8.81
C ASP A 13 8.74 0.03 -8.10
N ASN A 14 9.28 -0.35 -6.93
CA ASN A 14 8.79 -1.44 -6.12
C ASN A 14 8.99 -1.17 -4.63
N LEU A 15 7.97 -1.49 -3.83
CA LEU A 15 7.98 -1.44 -2.38
C LEU A 15 7.85 -2.87 -1.84
N THR A 16 8.83 -3.33 -1.09
CA THR A 16 8.78 -4.65 -0.45
C THR A 16 8.48 -4.49 1.04
N GLY A 17 7.53 -5.27 1.56
CA GLY A 17 7.19 -5.23 2.98
C GLY A 17 6.16 -6.27 3.37
N TYR A 18 5.81 -6.28 4.65
CA TYR A 18 4.83 -7.18 5.22
C TYR A 18 3.48 -6.47 5.35
N ILE A 19 2.39 -7.15 4.99
CA ILE A 19 1.04 -6.60 5.09
C ILE A 19 0.46 -6.87 6.48
N HIS A 20 -0.09 -5.82 7.08
CA HIS A 20 -0.77 -5.87 8.37
C HIS A 20 -2.10 -5.11 8.28
N ASN A 21 -3.01 -5.43 9.20
CA ASN A 21 -4.26 -4.69 9.44
C ASN A 21 -5.02 -4.36 8.15
N VAL A 22 -5.25 -5.36 7.29
CA VAL A 22 -6.08 -5.21 6.10
C VAL A 22 -7.51 -4.94 6.55
N SER A 23 -8.05 -3.77 6.20
CA SER A 23 -9.43 -3.40 6.52
C SER A 23 -10.42 -4.14 5.59
N PRO A 24 -11.70 -4.24 5.99
CA PRO A 24 -12.74 -4.68 5.08
C PRO A 24 -12.81 -3.78 3.83
N VAL A 25 -13.31 -4.34 2.71
CA VAL A 25 -13.55 -3.54 1.51
C VAL A 25 -14.65 -2.50 1.80
N MET A 26 -14.24 -1.24 1.81
CA MET A 26 -15.11 -0.08 1.92
C MET A 26 -15.73 0.23 0.57
N HIS A 27 -17.04 0.41 0.57
CA HIS A 27 -17.82 0.80 -0.60
C HIS A 27 -18.11 2.29 -0.54
N PHE A 28 -17.46 3.06 -1.39
CA PHE A 28 -17.85 4.44 -1.68
C PHE A 28 -18.64 4.45 -2.98
N THR A 29 -19.61 5.37 -3.12
CA THR A 29 -20.62 5.44 -4.20
C THR A 29 -20.19 4.95 -5.60
N LYS A 30 -18.96 5.22 -6.05
CA LYS A 30 -18.44 4.77 -7.36
C LYS A 30 -17.16 3.94 -7.29
N THR A 31 -16.63 3.67 -6.09
CA THR A 31 -15.32 3.05 -5.91
C THR A 31 -15.27 2.18 -4.67
N CYS A 32 -14.76 0.96 -4.81
CA CYS A 32 -14.43 0.11 -3.69
C CYS A 32 -12.95 0.24 -3.37
N TYR A 33 -12.62 0.40 -2.10
CA TYR A 33 -11.22 0.43 -1.66
C TYR A 33 -11.07 -0.29 -0.33
N PHE A 34 -9.85 -0.68 -0.01
CA PHE A 34 -9.48 -1.13 1.32
C PHE A 34 -8.13 -0.54 1.67
N ASP A 35 -7.90 -0.35 2.96
CA ASP A 35 -6.64 0.14 3.48
C ASP A 35 -5.92 -0.94 4.29
N MET A 36 -4.61 -0.79 4.36
CA MET A 36 -3.71 -1.75 5.00
C MET A 36 -2.48 -1.01 5.54
N LEU A 37 -1.75 -1.65 6.43
CA LEU A 37 -0.42 -1.22 6.85
C LEU A 37 0.63 -2.06 6.17
N ILE A 38 1.61 -1.40 5.55
CA ILE A 38 2.76 -2.04 4.93
C ILE A 38 3.96 -1.75 5.84
N GLN A 39 4.45 -2.78 6.52
CA GLN A 39 5.66 -2.70 7.31
C GLN A 39 6.86 -2.98 6.40
N THR A 40 7.64 -1.93 6.14
CA THR A 40 8.95 -2.03 5.50
C THR A 40 10.04 -2.19 6.57
N GLU A 41 11.29 -2.39 6.16
CA GLU A 41 12.43 -2.42 7.08
C GLU A 41 12.63 -1.11 7.82
N ALA A 42 12.35 0.03 7.17
CA ALA A 42 12.57 1.35 7.74
C ALA A 42 11.38 1.85 8.56
N THR A 43 10.16 1.70 8.03
CA THR A 43 8.94 2.29 8.62
C THR A 43 7.68 1.52 8.26
N LYS A 44 6.58 1.84 8.95
CA LYS A 44 5.22 1.41 8.58
C LYS A 44 4.56 2.51 7.76
N VAL A 45 4.07 2.17 6.57
CA VAL A 45 3.36 3.10 5.67
C VAL A 45 1.93 2.63 5.47
N ARG A 46 1.00 3.57 5.30
CA ARG A 46 -0.40 3.25 5.01
C ARG A 46 -0.54 2.93 3.52
N GLY A 47 -1.05 1.75 3.20
CA GLY A 47 -1.44 1.35 1.86
C GLY A 47 -2.94 1.53 1.65
N VAL A 48 -3.36 2.04 0.50
CA VAL A 48 -4.76 2.09 0.08
C VAL A 48 -4.87 1.45 -1.29
N CYS A 49 -5.70 0.43 -1.42
CA CYS A 49 -5.90 -0.28 -2.67
C CYS A 49 -7.32 -0.07 -3.18
N PHE A 50 -7.44 0.44 -4.41
CA PHE A 50 -8.72 0.70 -5.07
C PHE A 50 -9.23 -0.50 -5.88
N SER A 51 -8.64 -1.69 -5.69
CA SER A 51 -8.95 -2.92 -6.43
C SER A 51 -9.50 -3.98 -5.48
N SER A 52 -10.81 -3.98 -5.23
CA SER A 52 -11.47 -4.94 -4.32
C SER A 52 -11.17 -6.41 -4.66
N SER A 53 -11.00 -6.74 -5.94
CA SER A 53 -10.59 -8.08 -6.41
C SER A 53 -9.28 -8.60 -5.82
N LYS A 54 -8.38 -7.71 -5.39
CA LYS A 54 -7.09 -8.06 -4.78
C LYS A 54 -7.19 -8.25 -3.27
N HIS A 55 -8.30 -7.88 -2.63
CA HIS A 55 -8.46 -7.90 -1.17
C HIS A 55 -8.13 -9.25 -0.55
N LEU A 56 -8.70 -10.35 -1.06
CA LEU A 56 -8.44 -11.71 -0.57
C LEU A 56 -6.95 -12.09 -0.66
N ASN A 57 -6.24 -11.66 -1.71
CA ASN A 57 -4.82 -11.91 -1.83
C ASN A 57 -4.04 -11.15 -0.74
N PHE A 58 -4.36 -9.88 -0.51
CA PHE A 58 -3.72 -9.08 0.54
C PHE A 58 -4.03 -9.60 1.94
N GLU A 59 -5.26 -10.04 2.20
CA GLU A 59 -5.64 -10.66 3.48
C GLU A 59 -4.87 -11.95 3.72
N ARG A 60 -4.74 -12.81 2.69
CA ARG A 60 -3.94 -14.03 2.76
C ARG A 60 -2.48 -13.72 3.03
N CYS A 61 -1.89 -12.75 2.32
CA CYS A 61 -0.51 -12.32 2.54
C CYS A 61 -0.30 -11.80 3.97
N SER A 62 -1.29 -11.09 4.52
CA SER A 62 -1.23 -10.60 5.90
C SER A 62 -1.21 -11.75 6.92
N LYS A 63 -2.06 -12.78 6.72
CA LYS A 63 -2.09 -13.98 7.57
C LYS A 63 -0.82 -14.83 7.45
N GLN A 64 -0.29 -14.97 6.24
CA GLN A 64 0.91 -15.77 5.97
C GLN A 64 2.20 -15.10 6.46
N LYS A 65 2.17 -13.81 6.83
CA LYS A 65 3.35 -13.02 7.22
C LYS A 65 4.47 -13.12 6.19
N SER A 66 4.10 -13.27 4.92
CA SER A 66 5.05 -13.35 3.81
C SER A 66 5.36 -11.94 3.30
N PRO A 67 6.63 -11.63 2.98
CA PRO A 67 6.96 -10.35 2.36
C PRO A 67 6.31 -10.27 0.96
N VAL A 68 5.64 -9.15 0.68
CA VAL A 68 5.05 -8.86 -0.62
C VAL A 68 5.81 -7.75 -1.30
N LYS A 69 5.95 -7.89 -2.63
CA LYS A 69 6.46 -6.84 -3.50
C LYS A 69 5.29 -6.12 -4.15
N ILE A 70 5.15 -4.84 -3.87
CA ILE A 70 4.12 -3.95 -4.40
C ILE A 70 4.78 -3.11 -5.49
N SER A 71 4.26 -3.21 -6.70
CA SER A 71 4.64 -2.38 -7.84
C SER A 71 3.45 -1.50 -8.27
N ASN A 72 3.71 -0.51 -9.14
CA ASN A 72 2.67 0.34 -9.73
C ASN A 72 1.81 1.08 -8.68
N PHE A 73 2.47 1.71 -7.71
CA PHE A 73 1.82 2.54 -6.71
C PHE A 73 2.16 4.02 -6.89
N THR A 74 1.35 4.88 -6.28
CA THR A 74 1.58 6.32 -6.21
C THR A 74 1.67 6.74 -4.75
N ILE A 75 2.68 7.50 -4.37
CA ILE A 75 2.78 8.05 -3.02
C ILE A 75 2.01 9.37 -2.97
N LYS A 76 1.01 9.47 -2.08
CA LYS A 76 0.27 10.70 -1.81
C LYS A 76 0.10 10.87 -0.31
N ASN A 77 0.47 12.03 0.24
CA ASN A 77 0.39 12.32 1.68
C ASN A 77 0.97 11.17 2.53
N ASP A 78 2.17 10.71 2.20
CA ASP A 78 2.86 9.59 2.86
C ASP A 78 2.10 8.25 2.87
N SER A 79 1.08 8.14 2.01
CA SER A 79 0.30 6.92 1.78
C SER A 79 0.60 6.33 0.41
N VAL A 80 0.69 5.00 0.37
CA VAL A 80 0.92 4.19 -0.84
C VAL A 80 -0.42 3.86 -1.48
N LEU A 81 -0.75 4.54 -2.58
CA LEU A 81 -1.98 4.33 -3.33
C LEU A 81 -1.75 3.30 -4.44
N MET A 82 -2.48 2.19 -4.39
CA MET A 82 -2.47 1.13 -5.39
C MET A 82 -3.73 1.24 -6.25
N ASN A 83 -3.54 1.58 -7.52
CA ASN A 83 -4.66 1.70 -8.44
C ASN A 83 -5.08 0.33 -8.99
N ALA A 84 -6.37 0.18 -9.24
CA ALA A 84 -6.95 -0.93 -9.97
C ALA A 84 -6.79 -0.76 -11.50
N ARG A 85 -5.69 -0.19 -11.99
CA ARG A 85 -5.49 -0.08 -13.45
C ARG A 85 -5.39 -1.49 -14.03
N VAL A 86 -6.53 -2.00 -14.46
CA VAL A 86 -6.65 -3.00 -15.51
C VAL A 86 -6.22 -2.26 -16.77
N GLN A 87 -5.05 -2.62 -17.32
CA GLN A 87 -4.80 -2.38 -18.74
C GLN A 87 -5.65 -3.35 -19.54
#